data_AF-A0A811GH39-F1
#
_entry.id   AF-A0A811GH39-F1
#
_cell.length_a   1.000
_cell.length_b   1.000
_cell.length_c   1.000
_cell.angle_alpha   90.00
_cell.angle_beta   90.00
_cell.angle_gamma   90.00
#
_symmetry.space_group_name_H-M   'P 1'
#
loop_
_entity.id
_entity.type
_entity.pdbx_description
1 polymer ?
#
loop_
_entity_poly.entity_id
_entity_poly.type
_entity_poly.pdbx_seq_one_letter_code
_entity_poly.pdbx_strand_id
1 'polypeptide(L)'
;MTTFFNTRLTPFSATQQGNLFSFALAHFTQRPIQPSYAEYLSLNKALQCGDPEMEKVITWMMQNPKVHRGYFETALFKGVDQLPHPIPELKHFFKRIEQVPDWLNTDKIEHALQFTHRLGINNGFILRDLSLMAGYLFPGFNQPLMLTGALNKQAGTRLAETTKWWIDITEPNGLERFNAGFTSTIYVRFIHALVRFQLQKK
;
A
#
# COMPACT_ATOMS: atom_id res chain seq x y z
N MET A 1 -27.35 -7.86 17.38
CA MET A 1 -26.11 -7.59 16.64
C MET A 1 -26.05 -6.11 16.33
N THR A 2 -25.33 -5.34 17.13
CA THR A 2 -25.16 -3.91 16.92
C THR A 2 -24.15 -3.72 15.79
N THR A 3 -24.64 -3.43 14.58
CA THR A 3 -23.81 -2.96 13.48
C THR A 3 -23.26 -1.58 13.86
N PHE A 4 -22.03 -1.52 14.35
CA PHE A 4 -21.29 -0.27 14.42
C PHE A 4 -21.19 0.27 12.98
N PHE A 5 -21.96 1.30 12.65
CA PHE A 5 -21.72 2.10 11.45
C PHE A 5 -20.37 2.80 11.66
N ASN A 6 -19.33 2.27 11.03
CA ASN A 6 -17.99 2.83 11.09
C ASN A 6 -18.02 4.23 10.44
N THR A 7 -17.57 5.25 11.17
CA THR A 7 -17.52 6.67 10.74
C THR A 7 -16.47 6.96 9.66
N ARG A 8 -15.85 5.94 9.07
CA ARG A 8 -14.77 6.08 8.08
C ARG A 8 -15.26 6.45 6.68
N LEU A 9 -16.55 6.25 6.41
CA LEU A 9 -17.19 6.64 5.16
C LEU A 9 -18.38 7.54 5.43
N THR A 10 -18.56 8.52 4.56
CA THR A 10 -19.80 9.29 4.45
C THR A 10 -20.99 8.33 4.25
N PRO A 11 -22.17 8.61 4.83
CA PRO A 11 -23.35 7.76 4.62
C PRO A 11 -23.70 7.60 3.15
N PHE A 12 -24.16 6.42 2.74
CA PHE A 12 -24.49 6.14 1.34
C PHE A 12 -25.46 7.18 0.76
N SER A 13 -26.51 7.55 1.50
CA SER A 13 -27.48 8.58 1.05
C SER A 13 -26.83 9.92 0.71
N ALA A 14 -25.81 10.34 1.46
CA ALA A 14 -25.07 11.57 1.19
C ALA A 14 -24.16 11.45 -0.04
N THR A 15 -23.69 10.23 -0.39
CA THR A 15 -22.92 10.01 -1.63
C THR A 15 -23.77 10.13 -2.90
N GLN A 16 -25.10 10.05 -2.78
CA GLN A 16 -26.02 10.12 -3.92
C GLN A 16 -26.40 11.56 -4.30
N GLN A 17 -25.97 12.55 -3.52
CA GLN A 17 -26.22 13.96 -3.82
C GLN A 17 -25.41 14.38 -5.05
N GLY A 18 -26.11 14.81 -6.10
CA GLY A 18 -25.51 15.34 -7.33
C GLY A 18 -25.59 16.86 -7.40
N ASN A 19 -24.60 17.46 -8.06
CA ASN A 19 -24.63 18.86 -8.49
C ASN A 19 -24.25 18.94 -9.99
N LEU A 20 -24.32 20.14 -10.57
CA LEU A 20 -23.99 20.36 -11.98
C LEU A 20 -22.57 19.88 -12.35
N PHE A 21 -21.62 19.99 -11.42
CA PHE A 21 -20.26 19.49 -11.62
C PHE A 21 -20.22 17.96 -11.72
N SER A 22 -20.93 17.24 -10.85
CA SER A 22 -21.02 15.78 -10.92
C SER A 22 -21.69 15.29 -12.21
N PHE A 23 -22.67 16.03 -12.73
CA PHE A 23 -23.30 15.72 -14.01
C PHE A 23 -22.33 15.90 -15.18
N ALA A 24 -21.60 17.02 -15.21
CA ALA A 24 -20.59 17.27 -16.23
C ALA A 24 -19.49 16.19 -16.20
N LEU A 25 -19.02 15.82 -15.01
CA LEU A 25 -17.98 14.79 -14.86
C LEU A 25 -18.49 13.40 -15.26
N ALA A 26 -19.75 13.07 -14.97
CA ALA A 26 -20.36 11.81 -15.41
C ALA A 26 -20.39 11.71 -16.95
N HIS A 27 -20.70 12.83 -17.61
CA HIS A 27 -20.69 12.90 -19.06
C HIS A 27 -19.29 12.67 -19.65
N PHE A 28 -18.26 13.34 -19.12
CA PHE A 28 -16.88 13.17 -19.60
C PHE A 28 -16.30 11.79 -19.31
N THR A 29 -16.64 11.20 -18.17
CA THR A 29 -16.11 9.89 -17.76
C THR A 29 -16.91 8.70 -18.29
N GLN A 30 -18.04 8.97 -18.96
CA GLN A 30 -18.99 7.96 -19.46
C GLN A 30 -19.45 6.97 -18.36
N ARG A 31 -19.44 7.39 -17.10
CA ARG A 31 -19.88 6.59 -15.96
C ARG A 31 -20.52 7.48 -14.87
N PRO A 32 -21.45 6.95 -14.07
CA PRO A 32 -21.93 7.65 -12.89
C PRO A 32 -20.77 8.01 -11.95
N ILE A 33 -20.81 9.22 -11.38
CA ILE A 33 -19.84 9.66 -10.36
C ILE A 33 -20.22 9.12 -8.98
N GLN A 34 -21.53 8.99 -8.74
CA GLN A 34 -22.06 8.39 -7.53
C GLN A 34 -21.75 6.88 -7.53
N PRO A 35 -21.23 6.32 -6.42
CA PRO A 35 -21.00 4.90 -6.32
C PRO A 35 -22.34 4.16 -6.26
N SER A 36 -22.40 2.99 -6.86
CA SER A 36 -23.45 2.01 -6.59
C SER A 36 -23.38 1.56 -5.13
N TYR A 37 -24.48 0.99 -4.61
CA TYR A 37 -24.49 0.45 -3.26
C TYR A 37 -23.49 -0.71 -3.09
N ALA A 38 -23.29 -1.51 -4.14
CA ALA A 38 -22.31 -2.60 -4.14
C ALA A 38 -20.87 -2.07 -4.02
N GLU A 39 -20.52 -1.02 -4.77
CA GLU A 39 -19.21 -0.35 -4.67
C GLU A 39 -19.02 0.29 -3.30
N TYR A 40 -20.06 0.92 -2.75
CA TYR A 40 -20.04 1.49 -1.41
C TYR A 40 -19.73 0.42 -0.34
N LEU A 41 -20.42 -0.72 -0.38
CA LEU A 41 -20.18 -1.83 0.54
C LEU A 41 -18.78 -2.44 0.35
N SER A 42 -18.33 -2.59 -0.90
CA SER A 42 -16.97 -3.06 -1.22
C SER A 42 -15.92 -2.15 -0.61
N LEU A 43 -16.05 -0.84 -0.79
CA LEU A 43 -15.13 0.15 -0.21
C LEU A 43 -15.16 0.14 1.32
N ASN A 44 -16.35 0.05 1.93
CA ASN A 44 -16.49 -0.04 3.38
C ASN A 44 -15.76 -1.27 3.95
N LYS A 45 -15.88 -2.41 3.27
CA LYS A 45 -15.16 -3.64 3.63
C LYS A 45 -13.65 -3.48 3.45
N ALA A 46 -13.22 -2.89 2.34
CA ALA A 46 -11.80 -2.68 2.04
C ALA A 46 -11.10 -1.78 3.07
N LEU A 47 -11.77 -0.72 3.53
CA LEU A 47 -11.24 0.18 4.57
C LEU A 47 -11.09 -0.47 5.95
N GLN A 48 -11.65 -1.66 6.14
CA GLN A 48 -11.54 -2.46 7.36
C GLN A 48 -10.59 -3.65 7.20
N CYS A 49 -10.01 -3.84 6.01
CA CYS A 49 -9.10 -4.93 5.72
C CYS A 49 -7.65 -4.43 5.72
N GLY A 50 -6.78 -5.15 6.43
CA GLY A 50 -5.34 -4.91 6.43
C GLY A 50 -4.63 -5.69 5.31
N ASP A 51 -3.57 -6.41 5.68
CA ASP A 51 -2.83 -7.28 4.77
C ASP A 51 -2.81 -8.69 5.38
N PRO A 52 -3.84 -9.52 5.14
CA PRO A 52 -3.96 -10.83 5.80
C PRO A 52 -2.76 -11.76 5.53
N GLU A 53 -2.15 -11.64 4.36
CA GLU A 53 -1.00 -12.48 3.99
C GLU A 53 0.26 -12.07 4.74
N MET A 54 0.55 -10.76 4.80
CA MET A 54 1.69 -10.29 5.59
C MET A 54 1.42 -10.42 7.11
N GLU A 55 0.18 -10.31 7.58
CA GLU A 55 -0.18 -10.51 9.00
C GLU A 55 0.16 -11.92 9.51
N LYS A 56 -0.03 -12.95 8.68
CA LYS A 56 0.43 -14.32 9.00
C LYS A 56 1.94 -14.37 9.17
N VAL A 57 2.69 -13.74 8.26
CA VAL A 57 4.16 -13.64 8.34
C VAL A 57 4.61 -12.89 9.59
N ILE A 58 3.96 -11.78 9.94
CA ILE A 58 4.27 -11.04 11.17
C ILE A 58 3.98 -11.87 12.41
N THR A 59 2.83 -12.55 12.47
CA THR A 59 2.47 -13.42 13.60
C THR A 59 3.54 -14.49 13.85
N TRP A 60 3.98 -15.17 12.78
CA TRP A 60 5.07 -16.13 12.84
C TRP A 60 6.41 -15.46 13.21
N MET A 61 6.75 -14.34 12.59
CA MET A 61 8.00 -13.63 12.86
C MET A 61 8.12 -13.22 14.33
N MET A 62 7.00 -12.83 14.95
CA MET A 62 6.97 -12.37 16.33
C MET A 62 7.19 -13.49 17.37
N GLN A 63 7.19 -14.76 16.96
CA GLN A 63 7.58 -15.90 17.82
C GLN A 63 9.08 -15.90 18.12
N ASN A 64 9.92 -15.48 17.16
CA ASN A 64 11.36 -15.29 17.37
C ASN A 64 11.91 -14.19 16.43
N PRO A 65 11.70 -12.90 16.76
CA PRO A 65 12.00 -11.79 15.85
C PRO A 65 13.45 -11.71 15.39
N LYS A 66 14.40 -12.07 16.27
CA LYS A 66 15.84 -11.98 15.98
C LYS A 66 16.22 -12.95 14.85
N VAL A 67 15.71 -14.18 14.91
CA VAL A 67 16.04 -15.22 13.93
C VAL A 67 15.13 -15.11 12.70
N HIS A 68 13.82 -14.96 12.90
CA HIS A 68 12.83 -15.02 11.82
C HIS A 68 12.94 -13.84 10.85
N ARG A 69 13.40 -12.66 11.31
CA ARG A 69 13.68 -11.52 10.42
C ARG A 69 14.76 -11.86 9.39
N GLY A 70 15.83 -12.54 9.81
CA GLY A 70 16.90 -12.96 8.90
C GLY A 70 16.40 -13.92 7.83
N TYR A 71 15.47 -14.83 8.18
CA TYR A 71 14.83 -15.72 7.20
C TYR A 71 13.91 -14.96 6.24
N PHE A 72 13.10 -14.02 6.72
CA PHE A 72 12.28 -13.17 5.86
C PHE A 72 13.12 -12.38 4.87
N GLU A 73 14.20 -11.75 5.34
CA GLU A 73 15.12 -10.98 4.48
C GLU A 73 15.85 -11.89 3.48
N THR A 74 16.26 -13.09 3.90
CA THR A 74 16.83 -14.10 2.98
C THR A 74 15.82 -14.46 1.89
N ALA A 75 14.58 -14.78 2.25
CA ALA A 75 13.53 -15.10 1.28
C ALA A 75 13.25 -13.91 0.35
N LEU A 76 13.21 -12.69 0.88
CA LEU A 76 12.94 -11.48 0.11
C LEU A 76 14.06 -11.17 -0.89
N PHE A 77 15.32 -11.19 -0.47
CA PHE A 77 16.43 -10.72 -1.31
C PHE A 77 17.11 -11.84 -2.11
N LYS A 78 17.01 -13.09 -1.66
CA LYS A 78 17.73 -14.24 -2.25
C LYS A 78 16.82 -15.38 -2.70
N GLY A 79 15.57 -15.41 -2.21
CA GLY A 79 14.58 -16.42 -2.55
C GLY A 79 14.38 -17.46 -1.46
N VAL A 80 13.22 -18.11 -1.48
CA VAL A 80 12.83 -19.12 -0.48
C VAL A 80 13.72 -20.38 -0.52
N ASP A 81 14.33 -20.66 -1.67
CA ASP A 81 15.23 -21.81 -1.84
C ASP A 81 16.59 -21.62 -1.16
N GLN A 82 16.91 -20.39 -0.75
CA GLN A 82 18.15 -20.05 -0.02
C GLN A 82 17.98 -20.15 1.51
N LEU A 83 16.81 -20.59 1.98
CA LEU A 83 16.55 -20.81 3.39
C LEU A 83 17.22 -22.11 3.87
N PRO A 84 17.69 -22.16 5.12
CA PRO A 84 18.33 -23.37 5.67
C PRO A 84 17.38 -24.56 5.82
N HIS A 85 16.07 -24.32 5.83
CA HIS A 85 15.01 -25.32 5.87
C HIS A 85 13.69 -24.70 5.36
N PRO A 86 12.69 -25.51 4.97
CA PRO A 86 11.40 -25.00 4.54
C PRO A 86 10.66 -24.26 5.67
N ILE A 87 10.18 -23.05 5.40
CA ILE A 87 9.35 -22.26 6.32
C ILE A 87 7.99 -22.05 5.65
N PRO A 88 6.91 -22.71 6.12
CA PRO A 88 5.60 -22.71 5.47
C PRO A 88 5.00 -21.30 5.26
N GLU A 89 5.16 -20.40 6.23
CA GLU A 89 4.62 -19.04 6.19
C GLU A 89 5.28 -18.22 5.09
N LEU A 90 6.60 -18.31 4.96
CA LEU A 90 7.35 -17.64 3.88
C LEU A 90 7.05 -18.28 2.53
N LYS A 91 7.01 -19.62 2.45
CA LYS A 91 6.68 -20.32 1.20
C LYS A 91 5.30 -19.95 0.69
N HIS A 92 4.30 -19.90 1.57
CA HIS A 92 2.94 -19.50 1.22
C HIS A 92 2.89 -18.04 0.75
N PHE A 93 3.49 -17.14 1.52
CA PHE A 93 3.51 -15.72 1.21
C PHE A 93 4.18 -15.42 -0.13
N PHE A 94 5.41 -15.92 -0.35
CA PHE A 94 6.17 -15.68 -1.59
C PHE A 94 5.50 -16.33 -2.81
N LYS A 95 4.96 -17.55 -2.67
CA LYS A 95 4.17 -18.18 -3.74
C LYS A 95 2.99 -17.31 -4.17
N ARG A 96 2.34 -16.61 -3.24
CA ARG A 96 1.19 -15.73 -3.55
C ARG A 96 1.62 -14.43 -4.22
N ILE A 97 2.68 -13.78 -3.73
CA ILE A 97 3.09 -12.46 -4.25
C ILE A 97 3.85 -12.53 -5.58
N GLU A 98 4.41 -13.70 -5.92
CA GLU A 98 5.07 -13.95 -7.21
C GLU A 98 4.07 -14.28 -8.33
N GLN A 99 2.77 -14.40 -8.02
CA GLN A 99 1.73 -14.57 -9.04
C GLN A 99 1.48 -13.26 -9.76
N VAL A 100 1.86 -13.22 -11.04
CA VAL A 100 1.53 -12.12 -11.94
C VAL A 100 0.02 -12.13 -12.20
N PRO A 101 -0.71 -11.02 -11.93
CA PRO A 101 -2.13 -10.95 -12.23
C PRO A 101 -2.41 -10.95 -13.74
N ASP A 102 -3.47 -11.62 -14.18
CA ASP A 102 -3.83 -11.74 -15.61
C ASP A 102 -4.10 -10.40 -16.31
N TRP A 103 -4.47 -9.37 -15.54
CA TRP A 103 -4.71 -8.02 -16.05
C TRP A 103 -3.45 -7.17 -16.20
N LEU A 104 -2.30 -7.64 -15.68
CA LEU A 104 -1.04 -6.90 -15.74
C LEU A 104 -0.61 -6.76 -17.21
N ASN A 105 -0.33 -5.52 -17.63
CA ASN A 105 0.13 -5.23 -18.98
C ASN A 105 1.48 -4.51 -18.91
N THR A 106 2.53 -5.19 -19.35
CA THR A 106 3.92 -4.70 -19.32
C THR A 106 4.12 -3.48 -20.20
N ASP A 107 3.48 -3.41 -21.37
CA ASP A 107 3.59 -2.25 -22.28
C ASP A 107 3.02 -0.98 -21.63
N LYS A 108 1.95 -1.11 -20.85
CA LYS A 108 1.40 0.02 -20.07
C LYS A 108 2.33 0.45 -18.94
N ILE A 109 3.04 -0.49 -18.31
CA ILE A 109 4.06 -0.16 -17.31
C ILE A 109 5.18 0.64 -17.97
N GLU A 110 5.73 0.16 -19.09
CA GLU A 110 6.82 0.83 -19.80
C GLU A 110 6.43 2.25 -20.24
N HIS A 111 5.25 2.44 -20.81
CA HIS A 111 4.75 3.78 -21.14
C HIS A 111 4.61 4.68 -19.91
N ALA A 112 4.16 4.14 -18.78
CA ALA A 112 4.05 4.89 -17.53
C ALA A 112 5.43 5.28 -16.97
N LEU A 113 6.44 4.41 -17.09
CA LEU A 113 7.82 4.71 -16.72
C LEU A 113 8.37 5.87 -17.56
N GLN A 114 8.24 5.79 -18.88
CA GLN A 114 8.69 6.84 -19.79
C GLN A 114 8.01 8.18 -19.50
N PHE A 115 6.71 8.18 -19.25
CA PHE A 115 5.98 9.38 -18.85
C PHE A 115 6.51 9.93 -17.52
N THR A 116 6.67 9.07 -16.52
CA THR A 116 7.15 9.45 -15.18
C THR A 116 8.55 10.06 -15.24
N HIS A 117 9.45 9.47 -16.02
CA HIS A 117 10.82 9.99 -16.19
C HIS A 117 10.85 11.36 -16.87
N ARG A 118 9.97 11.60 -17.86
CA ARG A 118 9.87 12.91 -18.55
C ARG A 118 9.46 14.05 -17.62
N LEU A 119 8.77 13.77 -16.50
CA LEU A 119 8.43 14.79 -15.52
C LEU A 119 9.66 15.34 -14.77
N GLY A 120 10.74 14.55 -14.68
CA GLY A 120 11.98 14.96 -14.01
C GLY A 120 11.74 15.44 -12.58
N ILE A 121 12.28 16.62 -12.25
CA ILE A 121 12.16 17.23 -10.91
C ILE A 121 10.70 17.51 -10.49
N ASN A 122 9.78 17.64 -11.46
CA ASN A 122 8.37 17.90 -11.16
C ASN A 122 7.72 16.77 -10.35
N ASN A 123 8.22 15.53 -10.45
CA ASN A 123 7.76 14.43 -9.60
C ASN A 123 7.93 14.74 -8.11
N GLY A 124 9.03 15.38 -7.73
CA GLY A 124 9.30 15.77 -6.35
C GLY A 124 8.34 16.86 -5.85
N PHE A 125 8.02 17.85 -6.68
CA PHE A 125 7.03 18.87 -6.35
C PHE A 125 5.63 18.28 -6.21
N ILE A 126 5.22 17.39 -7.12
CA ILE A 126 3.93 16.71 -7.02
C ILE A 126 3.84 15.87 -5.74
N LEU A 127 4.87 15.07 -5.43
CA LEU A 127 4.91 14.26 -4.21
C LEU A 127 4.81 15.14 -2.96
N ARG A 128 5.66 16.17 -2.86
CA ARG A 128 5.78 17.03 -1.67
C ARG A 128 4.57 17.94 -1.48
N ASP A 129 4.20 18.67 -2.53
CA ASP A 129 3.27 19.81 -2.44
C ASP A 129 1.82 19.41 -2.67
N LEU A 130 1.58 18.30 -3.38
CA LEU A 130 0.23 17.82 -3.65
C LEU A 130 -0.08 16.52 -2.90
N SER A 131 0.64 15.43 -3.19
CA SER A 131 0.29 14.10 -2.68
C SER A 131 0.37 14.00 -1.16
N LEU A 132 1.45 14.49 -0.55
CA LEU A 132 1.61 14.47 0.90
C LEU A 132 0.66 15.44 1.60
N MET A 133 0.48 16.66 1.07
CA MET A 133 -0.41 17.65 1.66
C MET A 133 -1.86 17.16 1.64
N ALA A 134 -2.31 16.59 0.52
CA ALA A 134 -3.62 15.95 0.43
C ALA A 134 -3.71 14.73 1.36
N GLY A 135 -2.68 13.89 1.41
CA GLY A 135 -2.60 12.74 2.31
C GLY A 135 -2.83 13.11 3.78
N TYR A 136 -2.25 14.21 4.23
CA TYR A 136 -2.39 14.71 5.60
C TYR A 136 -3.79 15.26 5.94
N LEU A 137 -4.67 15.43 4.96
CA LEU A 137 -6.07 15.74 5.22
C LEU A 137 -6.89 14.51 5.64
N PHE A 138 -6.34 13.29 5.48
CA PHE A 138 -7.05 12.04 5.79
C PHE A 138 -6.64 11.49 7.18
N PRO A 139 -7.55 11.47 8.17
CA PRO A 139 -7.22 11.04 9.54
C PRO A 139 -6.67 9.61 9.63
N GLY A 140 -7.16 8.70 8.78
CA GLY A 140 -6.73 7.31 8.75
C GLY A 140 -5.26 7.13 8.36
N PHE A 141 -4.70 8.06 7.59
CA PHE A 141 -3.29 8.06 7.20
C PHE A 141 -2.39 8.61 8.32
N ASN A 142 -2.85 9.66 9.01
CA ASN A 142 -2.08 10.33 10.07
C ASN A 142 -2.04 9.57 11.37
N GLN A 143 -3.11 8.86 11.71
CA GLN A 143 -3.27 8.22 13.01
C GLN A 143 -2.13 7.22 13.34
N PRO A 144 -1.69 6.32 12.43
CA PRO A 144 -0.52 5.46 12.69
C PRO A 144 0.78 6.26 12.90
N LEU A 145 0.97 7.35 12.16
CA LEU A 145 2.19 8.18 12.26
C LEU A 145 2.25 8.93 13.61
N MET A 146 1.11 9.38 14.10
CA MET A 146 0.98 9.98 15.43
C MET A 146 1.20 8.94 16.53
N LEU A 147 0.53 7.78 16.45
CA LEU A 147 0.59 6.74 17.49
C LEU A 147 1.97 6.08 17.62
N THR A 148 2.76 6.07 16.55
CA THR A 148 4.15 5.59 16.54
C THR A 148 5.16 6.69 16.91
N GLY A 149 4.73 7.96 16.99
CA GLY A 149 5.61 9.11 17.22
C GLY A 149 6.53 9.47 16.04
N ALA A 150 6.38 8.80 14.90
CA ALA A 150 7.22 8.97 13.72
C ALA A 150 7.07 10.37 13.09
N LEU A 151 5.91 11.01 13.25
CA LEU A 151 5.61 12.31 12.67
C LEU A 151 6.44 13.47 13.28
N ASN A 152 6.79 13.38 14.56
CA ASN A 152 7.48 14.47 15.28
C ASN A 152 9.01 14.34 15.31
N LYS A 153 9.57 13.12 15.13
CA LYS A 153 11.01 12.87 15.32
C LYS A 153 11.76 12.47 14.04
N GLN A 154 11.05 12.12 12.97
CA GLN A 154 11.65 11.46 11.79
C GLN A 154 11.06 11.91 10.45
N ALA A 155 10.42 13.09 10.38
CA ALA A 155 9.73 13.55 9.18
C ALA A 155 10.61 13.53 7.92
N GLY A 156 11.85 14.01 8.00
CA GLY A 156 12.81 14.00 6.89
C GLY A 156 13.17 12.57 6.43
N THR A 157 13.42 11.66 7.37
CA THR A 157 13.69 10.25 7.07
C THR A 157 12.50 9.58 6.37
N ARG A 158 11.27 9.83 6.84
CA ARG A 158 10.05 9.25 6.25
C ARG A 158 9.79 9.76 4.83
N LEU A 159 10.06 11.04 4.60
CA LEU A 159 10.03 11.61 3.25
C LEU A 159 11.07 10.93 2.36
N ALA A 160 12.30 10.76 2.84
CA ALA A 160 13.34 10.07 2.09
C ALA A 160 12.99 8.60 1.80
N GLU A 161 12.42 7.87 2.77
CA GLU A 161 11.92 6.50 2.58
C GLU A 161 10.84 6.42 1.48
N THR A 162 9.88 7.34 1.51
CA THR A 162 8.80 7.41 0.50
C THR A 162 9.35 7.74 -0.88
N THR A 163 10.25 8.72 -0.97
CA THR A 163 10.92 9.09 -2.23
C THR A 163 11.78 7.95 -2.76
N LYS A 164 12.51 7.23 -1.90
CA LYS A 164 13.31 6.08 -2.30
C LYS A 164 12.44 4.96 -2.85
N TRP A 165 11.34 4.62 -2.18
CA TRP A 165 10.38 3.63 -2.68
C TRP A 165 9.78 4.07 -4.03
N TRP A 166 9.43 5.35 -4.18
CA TRP A 166 8.93 5.89 -5.44
C TRP A 166 9.94 5.72 -6.60
N ILE A 167 11.21 6.04 -6.36
CA ILE A 167 12.29 5.81 -7.33
C ILE A 167 12.35 4.32 -7.66
N ASP A 168 12.42 3.44 -6.66
CA ASP A 168 12.56 2.01 -6.83
C ASP A 168 11.47 1.37 -7.71
N ILE A 169 10.21 1.77 -7.54
CA ILE A 169 9.08 1.25 -8.33
C ILE A 169 8.97 1.87 -9.73
N THR A 170 9.70 2.96 -9.97
CA THR A 170 9.74 3.66 -11.27
C THR A 170 11.04 3.42 -12.03
N GLU A 171 11.87 2.48 -11.59
CA GLU A 171 13.03 2.02 -12.36
C GLU A 171 12.60 1.00 -13.44
N PRO A 172 13.31 0.96 -14.60
CA PRO A 172 13.15 -0.11 -15.57
C PRO A 172 13.29 -1.48 -14.90
N ASN A 173 12.35 -2.37 -15.17
CA ASN A 173 12.27 -3.70 -14.55
C ASN A 173 12.14 -3.68 -13.01
N GLY A 174 11.95 -2.52 -12.37
CA GLY A 174 11.99 -2.36 -10.91
C GLY A 174 11.01 -3.26 -10.17
N LEU A 175 9.88 -3.60 -10.81
CA LEU A 175 8.82 -4.46 -10.26
C LEU A 175 9.06 -5.96 -10.47
N GLU A 176 10.10 -6.36 -11.21
CA GLU A 176 10.45 -7.77 -11.36
C GLU A 176 11.00 -8.36 -10.05
N ARG A 177 10.88 -9.67 -9.91
CA ARG A 177 11.30 -10.37 -8.70
C ARG A 177 12.77 -10.08 -8.40
N PHE A 178 13.05 -9.74 -7.13
CA PHE A 178 14.36 -9.37 -6.59
C PHE A 178 14.85 -7.94 -6.92
N ASN A 179 14.21 -7.22 -7.84
CA ASN A 179 14.58 -5.85 -8.12
C ASN A 179 14.11 -4.89 -7.00
N ALA A 180 14.67 -3.68 -7.01
CA ALA A 180 14.51 -2.72 -5.92
C ALA A 180 13.03 -2.35 -5.67
N GLY A 181 12.25 -2.13 -6.72
CA GLY A 181 10.82 -1.80 -6.62
C GLY A 181 10.00 -2.92 -6.01
N PHE A 182 10.22 -4.16 -6.44
CA PHE A 182 9.59 -5.34 -5.84
C PHE A 182 9.95 -5.47 -4.36
N THR A 183 11.25 -5.48 -4.05
CA THR A 183 11.73 -5.75 -2.69
C THR A 183 11.33 -4.65 -1.71
N SER A 184 11.47 -3.38 -2.11
CA SER A 184 11.03 -2.22 -1.30
C SER A 184 9.52 -2.24 -1.06
N THR A 185 8.71 -2.59 -2.06
CA THR A 185 7.25 -2.71 -1.91
C THR A 185 6.87 -3.80 -0.91
N ILE A 186 7.52 -4.96 -0.95
CA ILE A 186 7.28 -6.02 0.05
C ILE A 186 7.76 -5.58 1.44
N TYR A 187 8.87 -4.82 1.54
CA TYR A 187 9.34 -4.27 2.81
C TYR A 187 8.36 -3.24 3.39
N VAL A 188 7.75 -2.39 2.56
CA VAL A 188 6.69 -1.47 2.98
C VAL A 188 5.49 -2.24 3.54
N ARG A 189 5.05 -3.31 2.87
CA ARG A 189 3.99 -4.20 3.38
C ARG A 189 4.34 -4.78 4.75
N PHE A 190 5.59 -5.23 4.91
CA PHE A 190 6.12 -5.77 6.16
C PHE A 190 6.04 -4.72 7.29
N ILE A 191 6.54 -3.50 7.06
CA ILE A 191 6.49 -2.42 8.05
C ILE A 191 5.04 -2.06 8.39
N HIS A 192 4.14 -1.95 7.42
CA HIS A 192 2.73 -1.65 7.66
C HIS A 192 2.03 -2.73 8.50
N ALA A 193 2.31 -4.01 8.24
CA ALA A 193 1.76 -5.11 9.02
C ALA A 193 2.35 -5.16 10.44
N LEU A 194 3.65 -4.91 10.59
CA LEU A 194 4.29 -4.82 11.90
C LEU A 194 3.72 -3.68 12.74
N VAL A 195 3.53 -2.50 12.15
CA VAL A 195 2.91 -1.35 12.84
C VAL A 195 1.50 -1.70 13.30
N ARG A 196 0.67 -2.31 12.43
CA ARG A 196 -0.67 -2.79 12.82
C ARG A 196 -0.62 -3.76 14.00
N PHE A 197 0.25 -4.75 13.94
CA PHE A 197 0.43 -5.74 15.02
C PHE A 197 0.83 -5.08 16.36
N GLN A 198 1.74 -4.11 16.33
CA GLN A 198 2.16 -3.40 17.55
C GLN A 198 1.07 -2.49 18.12
N LEU A 199 0.29 -1.83 17.26
CA LEU A 199 -0.81 -0.97 17.69
C LEU A 199 -1.99 -1.77 18.27
N GLN A 200 -2.20 -3.01 17.85
CA GLN A 200 -3.22 -3.91 18.43
C GLN A 200 -2.89 -4.41 19.85
N LYS A 201 -1.63 -4.30 20.29
CA LYS A 201 -1.21 -4.71 21.64
C LYS A 201 -1.44 -3.64 22.72
N LYS A 202 -1.72 -2.41 22.32
CA LYS A 202 -2.04 -1.30 23.21
C LYS A 202 -3.53 -1.23 23.44
#